data_AF-A0A2K3NC93-F1
#
_entry.id   AF-A0A2K3NC93-F1
#
_cell.length_a   1.000
_cell.length_b   1.000
_cell.length_c   1.000
_cell.angle_alpha   90.00
_cell.angle_beta   90.00
_cell.angle_gamma   90.00
#
_symmetry.space_group_name_H-M   'P 1'
#
loop_
_entity.id
_entity.type
_entity.pdbx_description
1 polymer ?
#
loop_
_entity_poly.entity_id
_entity_poly.type
_entity_poly.pdbx_seq_one_letter_code
_entity_poly.pdbx_strand_id
1 'polypeptide(L)'
;MAINSATRCCCMSPPQHRTSLSRSILLTPNSKPFLLRHAPNLSLVLVRSQTSGSEGFGSSSSSSSSVIDFLTLCHRLKTTKRKGWVNHGIKGAESIADHMYRMALMALIAADVPGLSRERCIKIALVHDIAEGDITPSDGVPKAEKSRMEQEALNKMCEVLGGGMRADEIQELWLEYENNSSLEANVVKDFDKKLGKWPSATFLILSGFFR
;
A
#
# COMPACT_ATOMS: atom_id res chain seq x y z
N MET A 1 32.07 -1.39 -46.06
CA MET A 1 33.00 -2.46 -45.63
C MET A 1 32.53 -2.98 -44.28
N ALA A 2 32.22 -4.26 -44.24
CA ALA A 2 31.83 -5.00 -43.05
C ALA A 2 33.05 -5.28 -42.17
N ILE A 3 32.83 -5.45 -40.86
CA ILE A 3 33.35 -6.59 -40.09
C ILE A 3 32.53 -6.78 -38.81
N ASN A 4 31.98 -7.98 -38.71
CA ASN A 4 31.35 -8.59 -37.53
C ASN A 4 32.39 -8.85 -36.43
N SER A 5 31.95 -8.87 -35.17
CA SER A 5 32.42 -9.93 -34.27
C SER A 5 31.33 -10.33 -33.28
N ALA A 6 30.87 -11.56 -33.46
CA ALA A 6 30.01 -12.27 -32.53
C ALA A 6 30.89 -12.93 -31.46
N THR A 7 30.42 -12.95 -30.21
CA THR A 7 30.91 -13.94 -29.25
C THR A 7 29.71 -14.56 -28.55
N ARG A 8 29.46 -15.81 -28.92
CA ARG A 8 28.62 -16.78 -28.22
C ARG A 8 29.24 -17.08 -26.87
N CYS A 9 28.44 -17.25 -25.83
CA CYS A 9 28.84 -18.10 -24.70
C CYS A 9 27.71 -19.06 -24.38
N CYS A 10 28.09 -20.34 -24.34
CA CYS A 10 27.23 -21.51 -24.32
C CYS A 10 26.60 -21.79 -22.96
N CYS A 11 25.47 -22.48 -23.02
CA CYS A 11 24.79 -23.20 -21.97
C CYS A 11 25.72 -24.21 -21.27
N MET A 12 25.67 -24.28 -19.94
CA MET A 12 26.13 -25.46 -19.18
C MET A 12 25.11 -25.76 -18.06
N SER A 13 24.56 -26.97 -18.12
CA SER A 13 23.64 -27.60 -17.17
C SER A 13 24.35 -28.07 -15.88
N PRO A 14 23.62 -28.38 -14.79
CA PRO A 14 24.21 -28.64 -13.47
C PRO A 14 24.67 -30.09 -13.29
N PRO A 15 25.66 -30.37 -12.41
CA PRO A 15 26.04 -31.74 -12.09
C PRO A 15 25.12 -32.34 -11.01
N GLN A 16 24.61 -33.53 -11.31
CA GLN A 16 24.05 -34.47 -10.33
C GLN A 16 25.18 -35.33 -9.76
N HIS A 17 25.24 -35.53 -8.44
CA HIS A 17 25.63 -36.84 -7.89
C HIS A 17 25.06 -37.08 -6.48
N ARG A 18 24.42 -38.25 -6.35
CA ARG A 18 23.95 -38.90 -5.14
C ARG A 18 25.08 -39.15 -4.14
N THR A 19 24.78 -39.06 -2.85
CA THR A 19 25.13 -40.11 -1.89
C THR A 19 23.99 -40.33 -0.90
N SER A 20 23.76 -41.61 -0.62
CA SER A 20 22.77 -42.20 0.26
C SER A 20 23.22 -42.09 1.70
N LEU A 21 22.32 -41.77 2.63
CA LEU A 21 22.36 -42.29 4.00
C LEU A 21 20.94 -42.25 4.60
N SER A 22 20.41 -43.44 4.80
CA SER A 22 19.17 -43.71 5.51
C SER A 22 19.33 -43.40 7.00
N ARG A 23 18.37 -42.69 7.59
CA ARG A 23 17.91 -42.99 8.95
C ARG A 23 16.48 -42.49 9.16
N SER A 24 15.58 -43.46 9.14
CA SER A 24 14.20 -43.36 9.63
C SER A 24 14.19 -43.03 11.12
N ILE A 25 13.41 -42.02 11.52
CA ILE A 25 12.91 -41.88 12.89
C ILE A 25 11.39 -41.63 12.81
N LEU A 26 10.68 -42.74 13.00
CA LEU A 26 9.39 -42.95 13.65
C LEU A 26 8.48 -41.74 13.90
N LEU A 27 7.33 -41.78 13.23
CA LEU A 27 6.07 -41.15 13.65
C LEU A 27 5.54 -41.85 14.91
N THR A 28 5.12 -41.08 15.90
CA THR A 28 4.03 -41.48 16.81
C THR A 28 2.98 -40.36 16.89
N PRO A 29 1.68 -40.71 16.86
CA PRO A 29 0.59 -39.75 16.86
C PRO A 29 0.17 -39.42 18.29
N ASN A 30 -0.49 -38.27 18.44
CA ASN A 30 -1.50 -37.94 19.47
C ASN A 30 -1.20 -36.63 20.20
N SER A 31 -1.76 -35.54 19.68
CA SER A 31 -2.26 -34.39 20.45
C SER A 31 -3.10 -33.52 19.51
N LYS A 32 -4.43 -33.75 19.47
CA LYS A 32 -5.37 -32.82 18.82
C LYS A 32 -5.64 -31.61 19.74
N PRO A 33 -6.28 -30.53 19.23
CA PRO A 33 -5.87 -29.17 19.50
C PRO A 33 -6.42 -28.66 20.84
N PHE A 34 -5.60 -27.95 21.61
CA PHE A 34 -6.14 -27.18 22.72
C PHE A 34 -6.80 -25.91 22.17
N LEU A 35 -8.10 -26.03 21.88
CA LEU A 35 -9.00 -24.90 21.67
C LEU A 35 -9.06 -24.07 22.95
N LEU A 36 -8.22 -23.06 23.07
CA LEU A 36 -8.52 -21.94 23.94
C LEU A 36 -9.36 -20.94 23.14
N ARG A 37 -10.66 -21.23 23.10
CA ARG A 37 -11.68 -20.18 23.10
C ARG A 37 -11.26 -19.16 24.16
N HIS A 38 -11.29 -17.88 23.82
CA HIS A 38 -11.76 -16.75 24.63
C HIS A 38 -11.35 -15.49 23.85
N ALA A 39 -12.21 -15.08 22.92
CA ALA A 39 -12.16 -13.72 22.42
C ALA A 39 -12.53 -12.80 23.59
N PRO A 40 -11.70 -11.82 23.98
CA PRO A 40 -12.16 -10.80 24.91
C PRO A 40 -13.31 -10.07 24.24
N ASN A 41 -14.46 -10.00 24.94
CA ASN A 41 -15.59 -9.17 24.55
C ASN A 41 -15.07 -7.77 24.23
N LEU A 42 -15.07 -7.42 22.94
CA LEU A 42 -14.92 -6.05 22.52
C LEU A 42 -16.22 -5.36 22.95
N SER A 43 -16.25 -4.90 24.19
CA SER A 43 -17.30 -4.01 24.66
C SER A 43 -17.12 -2.72 23.87
N LEU A 44 -17.77 -2.67 22.71
CA LEU A 44 -17.90 -1.47 21.91
C LEU A 44 -18.47 -0.43 22.84
N VAL A 45 -17.65 0.54 23.23
CA VAL A 45 -18.08 1.67 24.05
C VAL A 45 -19.12 2.41 23.22
N LEU A 46 -20.39 2.20 23.56
CA LEU A 46 -21.51 2.96 23.03
C LEU A 46 -21.31 4.41 23.53
N VAL A 47 -20.72 5.25 22.69
CA VAL A 47 -20.64 6.69 22.95
C VAL A 47 -22.06 7.22 22.97
N ARG A 48 -22.54 7.55 24.16
CA ARG A 48 -23.84 8.15 24.42
C ARG A 48 -23.77 9.61 23.95
N SER A 49 -24.39 9.90 22.80
CA SER A 49 -24.53 11.27 22.31
C SER A 49 -25.42 12.05 23.28
N GLN A 50 -24.85 13.01 24.00
CA GLN A 50 -25.62 13.98 24.78
C GLN A 50 -25.81 15.21 23.91
N THR A 51 -27.06 15.47 23.53
CA THR A 51 -27.49 16.69 22.88
C THR A 51 -27.65 17.79 23.92
N SER A 52 -26.79 18.79 23.87
CA SER A 52 -27.02 20.08 24.53
C SER A 52 -26.44 21.16 23.61
N GLY A 53 -27.34 21.97 23.04
CA GLY A 53 -27.01 22.94 22.00
C GLY A 53 -26.43 24.25 22.53
N SER A 54 -25.65 24.91 21.68
CA SER A 54 -25.64 26.36 21.46
C SER A 54 -24.77 26.70 20.24
N GLU A 55 -25.39 27.37 19.26
CA GLU A 55 -24.85 28.39 18.31
C GLU A 55 -23.39 28.28 17.79
N GLY A 56 -23.24 28.17 16.46
CA GLY A 56 -22.22 28.95 15.72
C GLY A 56 -20.86 28.32 15.38
N PHE A 57 -20.84 27.40 14.41
CA PHE A 57 -19.92 27.34 13.24
C PHE A 57 -20.35 26.10 12.45
N GLY A 58 -20.65 26.22 11.16
CA GLY A 58 -21.12 25.10 10.33
C GLY A 58 -20.03 24.06 10.11
N SER A 59 -19.70 23.27 11.13
CA SER A 59 -18.94 22.04 10.98
C SER A 59 -19.89 21.00 10.40
N SER A 60 -19.75 20.71 9.10
CA SER A 60 -20.41 19.57 8.47
C SER A 60 -19.82 18.29 9.06
N SER A 61 -20.25 17.90 10.26
CA SER A 61 -19.88 16.61 10.82
C SER A 61 -20.38 15.53 9.88
N SER A 62 -19.46 14.76 9.29
CA SER A 62 -19.83 13.62 8.43
C SER A 62 -20.84 12.73 9.15
N SER A 63 -21.95 12.41 8.50
CA SER A 63 -22.86 11.40 9.02
C SER A 63 -22.14 10.04 9.11
N SER A 64 -22.54 9.17 10.04
CA SER A 64 -21.97 7.81 10.11
C SER A 64 -22.16 7.05 8.78
N SER A 65 -23.26 7.32 8.05
CA SER A 65 -23.49 6.76 6.71
C SER A 65 -22.40 7.18 5.72
N SER A 66 -22.03 8.45 5.70
CA SER A 66 -21.08 9.01 4.73
C SER A 66 -19.67 8.47 4.97
N VAL A 67 -19.30 8.24 6.23
CA VAL A 67 -18.06 7.52 6.59
C VAL A 67 -18.07 6.07 6.12
N ILE A 68 -19.20 5.36 6.30
CA ILE A 68 -19.34 3.97 5.83
C ILE A 68 -19.23 3.90 4.30
N ASP A 69 -19.84 4.84 3.58
CA ASP A 69 -19.77 4.93 2.13
C ASP A 69 -18.34 5.18 1.65
N PHE A 70 -17.62 6.12 2.28
CA PHE A 70 -16.20 6.35 2.02
C PHE A 70 -15.35 5.10 2.25
N LEU A 71 -15.56 4.40 3.37
CA LEU A 71 -14.84 3.15 3.67
C LEU A 71 -15.20 2.03 2.68
N THR A 72 -16.42 2.02 2.15
CA THR A 72 -16.86 1.09 1.12
C THR A 72 -16.14 1.36 -0.20
N LEU A 73 -15.91 2.62 -0.57
CA LEU A 73 -15.08 2.98 -1.71
C LEU A 73 -13.64 2.49 -1.51
N CYS A 74 -13.04 2.74 -0.34
CA CYS A 74 -11.70 2.27 0.01
C CYS A 74 -11.59 0.74 0.02
N HIS A 75 -12.65 0.01 0.35
CA HIS A 75 -12.66 -1.45 0.35
C HIS A 75 -12.29 -2.03 -1.02
N ARG A 76 -12.69 -1.36 -2.11
CA ARG A 76 -12.41 -1.82 -3.49
C ARG A 76 -10.91 -1.99 -3.75
N LEU A 77 -10.07 -1.21 -3.07
CA LEU A 77 -8.61 -1.27 -3.16
C LEU A 77 -8.02 -2.63 -2.74
N LYS A 78 -8.75 -3.43 -1.95
CA LYS A 78 -8.36 -4.80 -1.57
C LYS A 78 -8.50 -5.80 -2.74
N THR A 79 -9.37 -5.48 -3.68
CA THR A 79 -9.64 -6.34 -4.84
C THR A 79 -8.99 -5.81 -6.12
N THR A 80 -8.70 -4.52 -6.21
CA THR A 80 -7.99 -3.93 -7.35
C THR A 80 -6.53 -4.36 -7.33
N LYS A 81 -6.13 -5.12 -8.36
CA LYS A 81 -4.75 -5.58 -8.51
C LYS A 81 -3.89 -4.50 -9.13
N ARG A 82 -2.65 -4.37 -8.64
CA ARG A 82 -1.69 -3.45 -9.24
C ARG A 82 -1.38 -3.91 -10.67
N LYS A 83 -1.88 -3.14 -11.64
CA LYS A 83 -1.83 -3.46 -13.06
C LYS A 83 -0.42 -3.71 -13.59
N GLY A 84 0.60 -3.04 -13.05
CA GLY A 84 2.00 -3.30 -13.42
C GLY A 84 2.37 -4.79 -13.32
N TRP A 85 1.96 -5.46 -12.24
CA TRP A 85 2.18 -6.90 -12.06
C TRP A 85 1.30 -7.76 -12.98
N VAL A 86 0.03 -7.37 -13.15
CA VAL A 86 -0.93 -8.07 -14.01
C VAL A 86 -0.47 -8.05 -15.47
N ASN A 87 -0.03 -6.89 -15.97
CA ASN A 87 0.46 -6.70 -17.34
C ASN A 87 1.74 -7.51 -17.62
N HIS A 88 2.54 -7.81 -16.58
CA HIS A 88 3.70 -8.71 -16.67
C HIS A 88 3.35 -10.19 -16.42
N GLY A 89 2.06 -10.54 -16.33
CA GLY A 89 1.61 -11.92 -16.21
C GLY A 89 1.82 -12.56 -14.84
N ILE A 90 2.07 -11.76 -13.79
CA ILE A 90 2.28 -12.30 -12.45
C ILE A 90 0.96 -12.81 -11.87
N LYS A 91 0.91 -14.12 -11.59
CA LYS A 91 -0.21 -14.75 -10.89
C LYS A 91 -0.22 -14.33 -9.43
N GLY A 92 -1.39 -13.97 -8.91
CA GLY A 92 -1.52 -13.55 -7.52
C GLY A 92 -0.91 -12.18 -7.22
N ALA A 93 -0.93 -11.26 -8.20
CA ALA A 93 -0.52 -9.88 -8.01
C ALA A 93 -1.10 -9.27 -6.72
N GLU A 94 -0.30 -8.44 -6.06
CA GLU A 94 -0.76 -7.71 -4.86
C GLU A 94 -1.88 -6.73 -5.22
N SER A 95 -2.75 -6.48 -4.24
CA SER A 95 -3.75 -5.41 -4.37
C SER A 95 -3.14 -4.03 -4.07
N ILE A 96 -3.83 -2.96 -4.45
CA ILE A 96 -3.43 -1.59 -4.09
C ILE A 96 -3.38 -1.43 -2.56
N ALA A 97 -4.36 -2.01 -1.84
CA ALA A 97 -4.37 -1.99 -0.39
C ALA A 97 -3.15 -2.72 0.23
N ASP A 98 -2.73 -3.86 -0.33
CA ASP A 98 -1.53 -4.59 0.14
C ASP A 98 -0.27 -3.73 -0.01
N HIS A 99 -0.16 -3.02 -1.13
CA HIS A 99 0.95 -2.13 -1.44
C HIS A 99 1.02 -0.95 -0.48
N MET A 100 -0.08 -0.21 -0.31
CA MET A 100 -0.15 0.93 0.63
C MET A 100 0.10 0.50 2.07
N TYR A 101 -0.40 -0.66 2.50
CA TYR A 101 -0.14 -1.21 3.82
C TYR A 101 1.35 -1.47 4.05
N ARG A 102 2.03 -2.10 3.07
CA ARG A 102 3.47 -2.35 3.16
C ARG A 102 4.26 -1.05 3.20
N MET A 103 3.88 -0.03 2.43
CA MET A 103 4.50 1.29 2.46
C MET A 103 4.31 2.01 3.79
N ALA A 104 3.11 1.98 4.36
CA ALA A 104 2.83 2.56 5.67
C ALA A 104 3.67 1.90 6.77
N LEU A 105 3.81 0.56 6.74
CA LEU A 105 4.72 -0.15 7.65
C LEU A 105 6.18 0.25 7.46
N MET A 106 6.62 0.44 6.21
CA MET A 106 7.97 0.92 5.93
C MET A 106 8.21 2.32 6.49
N ALA A 107 7.25 3.24 6.33
CA ALA A 107 7.33 4.58 6.92
C ALA A 107 7.37 4.53 8.46
N LEU A 108 6.63 3.60 9.07
CA LEU A 108 6.59 3.41 10.52
C LEU A 108 7.95 2.97 11.10
N ILE A 109 8.63 2.03 10.42
CA ILE A 109 9.89 1.42 10.89
C ILE A 109 11.14 2.05 10.26
N ALA A 110 10.99 3.07 9.41
CA ALA A 110 12.11 3.79 8.84
C ALA A 110 12.97 4.42 9.94
N ALA A 111 14.29 4.48 9.70
CA ALA A 111 15.20 5.16 10.60
C ALA A 111 14.81 6.64 10.76
N ASP A 112 15.08 7.22 11.93
CA ASP A 112 14.82 8.63 12.16
C ASP A 112 15.74 9.48 11.28
N VAL A 113 15.13 10.28 10.40
CA VAL A 113 15.82 11.24 9.55
C VAL A 113 15.54 12.64 10.11
N PRO A 114 16.58 13.46 10.40
CA PRO A 114 16.37 14.82 10.89
C PRO A 114 15.47 15.63 9.96
N GLY A 115 14.40 16.21 10.51
CA GLY A 115 13.44 17.01 9.76
C GLY A 115 12.39 16.21 8.98
N LEU A 116 12.35 14.88 9.08
CA LEU A 116 11.33 14.03 8.48
C LEU A 116 10.25 13.64 9.52
N SER A 117 8.99 13.85 9.19
CA SER A 117 7.86 13.35 10.00
C SER A 117 7.43 11.95 9.56
N ARG A 118 7.72 10.94 10.39
CA ARG A 118 7.23 9.56 10.17
C ARG A 118 5.70 9.48 10.10
N GLU A 119 5.00 10.22 10.95
CA GLU A 119 3.52 10.25 10.94
C GLU A 119 2.99 10.73 9.58
N ARG A 120 3.56 11.82 9.06
CA ARG A 120 3.16 12.37 7.77
C ARG A 120 3.49 11.41 6.63
N CYS A 121 4.66 10.74 6.64
CA CYS A 121 4.98 9.67 5.69
C CYS A 121 3.94 8.53 5.70
N ILE A 122 3.51 8.08 6.88
CA ILE A 122 2.49 7.04 7.02
C ILE A 122 1.16 7.52 6.41
N LYS A 123 0.74 8.74 6.73
CA LYS A 123 -0.49 9.33 6.19
C LYS A 123 -0.45 9.42 4.66
N ILE A 124 0.64 9.91 4.08
CA ILE A 124 0.84 9.97 2.63
C ILE A 124 0.77 8.55 2.03
N ALA A 125 1.49 7.60 2.62
CA ALA A 125 1.50 6.22 2.13
C ALA A 125 0.11 5.57 2.09
N LEU A 126 -0.77 5.90 3.04
CA LEU A 126 -2.14 5.39 3.11
C LEU A 126 -3.09 6.02 2.08
N VAL A 127 -2.78 7.21 1.56
CA VAL A 127 -3.70 7.94 0.67
C VAL A 127 -3.19 8.10 -0.76
N HIS A 128 -1.91 7.88 -1.04
CA HIS A 128 -1.33 8.21 -2.35
C HIS A 128 -2.01 7.50 -3.54
N ASP A 129 -2.38 6.23 -3.39
CA ASP A 129 -3.10 5.44 -4.41
C ASP A 129 -4.58 5.27 -4.06
N ILE A 130 -5.16 6.08 -3.14
CA ILE A 130 -6.54 5.90 -2.67
C ILE A 130 -7.58 6.09 -3.78
N ALA A 131 -7.26 6.93 -4.76
CA ALA A 131 -8.07 7.24 -5.93
C ALA A 131 -7.63 6.46 -7.17
N GLU A 132 -6.68 5.51 -7.05
CA GLU A 132 -6.17 4.75 -8.18
C GLU A 132 -7.27 3.85 -8.76
N GLY A 133 -7.52 4.07 -10.05
CA GLY A 133 -8.52 3.34 -10.84
C GLY A 133 -7.91 2.27 -11.73
N ASP A 134 -8.71 1.77 -12.67
CA ASP A 134 -8.31 0.77 -13.65
C ASP A 134 -7.51 1.38 -14.81
N ILE A 135 -6.59 2.33 -14.58
CA ILE A 135 -5.82 3.01 -15.64
C ILE A 135 -4.34 3.06 -15.27
N THR A 136 -3.47 2.57 -16.16
CA THR A 136 -2.00 2.57 -16.03
C THR A 136 -1.30 3.37 -17.11
N PRO A 137 -0.03 3.74 -16.88
CA PRO A 137 0.85 4.25 -17.93
C PRO A 137 0.92 3.32 -19.17
N SER A 138 0.73 2.01 -19.00
CA SER A 138 0.68 1.03 -20.09
C SER A 138 -0.56 1.15 -20.98
N ASP A 139 -1.62 1.80 -20.50
CA ASP A 139 -2.87 2.00 -21.25
C ASP A 139 -2.78 3.21 -22.22
N GLY A 140 -1.59 3.79 -22.38
CA GLY A 140 -1.34 4.91 -23.31
C GLY A 140 -1.89 6.26 -22.85
N VAL A 141 -2.42 6.33 -21.62
CA VAL A 141 -2.94 7.58 -21.05
C VAL A 141 -1.77 8.48 -20.61
N PRO A 142 -1.73 9.75 -21.06
CA PRO A 142 -0.72 10.69 -20.61
C PRO A 142 -0.76 10.85 -19.08
N LYS A 143 0.41 11.00 -18.45
CA LYS A 143 0.52 11.16 -16.99
C LYS A 143 -0.40 12.28 -16.44
N ALA A 144 -0.49 13.39 -17.16
CA ALA A 144 -1.33 14.52 -16.78
C ALA A 144 -2.82 14.15 -16.77
N GLU A 145 -3.28 13.36 -17.74
CA GLU A 145 -4.68 12.92 -17.81
C GLU A 145 -4.98 11.87 -16.72
N LYS A 146 -4.04 10.96 -16.45
CA LYS A 146 -4.14 10.05 -15.30
C LYS A 146 -4.32 10.83 -13.99
N SER A 147 -3.43 11.78 -13.74
CA SER A 147 -3.47 12.61 -12.52
C SER A 147 -4.78 13.42 -12.43
N ARG A 148 -5.28 13.96 -13.55
CA ARG A 148 -6.58 14.66 -13.62
C ARG A 148 -7.74 13.74 -13.22
N MET A 149 -7.80 12.53 -13.77
CA MET A 149 -8.86 11.56 -13.45
C MET A 149 -8.79 11.09 -11.99
N GLU A 150 -7.58 10.90 -11.44
CA GLU A 150 -7.39 10.53 -10.04
C GLU A 150 -7.79 11.66 -9.10
N GLN A 151 -7.48 12.91 -9.44
CA GLN A 151 -7.95 14.08 -8.69
C GLN A 151 -9.48 14.16 -8.69
N GLU A 152 -10.14 13.92 -9.84
CA GLU A 152 -11.61 13.90 -9.91
C GLU A 152 -12.22 12.79 -9.07
N ALA A 153 -11.61 11.60 -9.08
CA ALA A 153 -12.03 10.49 -8.23
C ALA A 153 -11.86 10.82 -6.75
N LEU A 154 -10.73 11.43 -6.37
CA LEU A 154 -10.44 11.86 -5.01
C LEU A 154 -11.46 12.90 -4.51
N ASN A 155 -11.80 13.88 -5.35
CA ASN A 155 -12.78 14.92 -5.02
C ASN A 155 -14.14 14.28 -4.70
N LYS A 156 -14.60 13.33 -5.52
CA LYS A 156 -15.85 12.59 -5.28
C LYS A 156 -15.80 11.78 -3.98
N MET A 157 -14.66 11.14 -3.69
CA MET A 157 -14.48 10.43 -2.41
C MET A 157 -14.56 11.39 -1.22
N CYS A 158 -13.99 12.57 -1.34
CA CYS A 158 -14.00 13.62 -0.32
C CYS A 158 -15.40 14.22 -0.10
N GLU A 159 -16.18 14.39 -1.17
CA GLU A 159 -17.60 14.74 -1.11
C GLU A 159 -18.41 13.65 -0.38
N VAL A 160 -18.20 12.37 -0.74
CA VAL A 160 -18.83 11.22 -0.05
C VAL A 160 -18.46 11.17 1.43
N LEU A 161 -17.23 11.54 1.80
CA LEU A 161 -16.83 11.63 3.21
C LEU A 161 -17.58 12.73 3.97
N GLY A 162 -18.20 13.70 3.27
CA GLY A 162 -18.91 14.83 3.85
C GLY A 162 -18.08 16.11 3.95
N GLY A 163 -16.95 16.18 3.23
CA GLY A 163 -16.07 17.34 3.19
C GLY A 163 -15.41 17.68 4.54
N GLY A 164 -15.03 18.96 4.68
CA GLY A 164 -14.41 19.52 5.87
C GLY A 164 -12.96 19.05 6.09
N MET A 165 -12.43 19.37 7.27
CA MET A 165 -10.99 19.22 7.57
C MET A 165 -10.39 17.84 7.27
N ARG A 166 -11.16 16.75 7.44
CA ARG A 166 -10.68 15.39 7.13
C ARG A 166 -10.53 15.15 5.64
N ALA A 167 -11.49 15.64 4.85
CA ALA A 167 -11.43 15.57 3.39
C ALA A 167 -10.32 16.49 2.85
N ASP A 168 -10.13 17.65 3.47
CA ASP A 168 -9.07 18.58 3.12
C ASP A 168 -7.68 17.98 3.40
N GLU A 169 -7.48 17.32 4.54
CA GLU A 169 -6.22 16.63 4.88
C GLU A 169 -5.91 15.51 3.86
N ILE A 170 -6.91 14.72 3.45
CA ILE A 170 -6.72 13.67 2.44
C ILE A 170 -6.30 14.27 1.09
N GLN A 171 -6.96 15.34 0.64
CA GLN A 171 -6.61 16.02 -0.60
C GLN A 171 -5.22 16.64 -0.55
N GLU A 172 -4.87 17.29 0.56
CA GLU A 172 -3.55 17.88 0.77
C GLU A 172 -2.45 16.83 0.71
N LEU A 173 -2.60 15.72 1.44
CA LEU A 173 -1.64 14.62 1.44
C LEU A 173 -1.45 14.00 0.05
N TRP A 174 -2.54 13.82 -0.70
CA TRP A 174 -2.50 13.28 -2.07
C TRP A 174 -1.79 14.26 -3.01
N LEU A 175 -2.11 15.55 -2.94
CA LEU A 175 -1.46 16.60 -3.73
C LEU A 175 0.02 16.74 -3.39
N GLU A 176 0.37 16.65 -2.11
CA GLU A 176 1.75 16.67 -1.62
C GLU A 176 2.57 15.53 -2.25
N TYR A 177 1.99 14.32 -2.29
CA TYR A 177 2.58 13.18 -2.99
C TYR A 177 2.71 13.44 -4.48
N GLU A 178 1.62 13.81 -5.17
CA GLU A 178 1.62 13.97 -6.62
C GLU A 178 2.66 14.99 -7.09
N ASN A 179 2.70 16.15 -6.43
CA ASN A 179 3.63 17.25 -6.70
C ASN A 179 5.04 17.00 -6.16
N ASN A 180 5.23 15.98 -5.32
CA ASN A 180 6.52 15.65 -4.71
C ASN A 180 7.13 16.86 -3.96
N SER A 181 6.29 17.57 -3.21
CA SER A 181 6.59 18.92 -2.70
C SER A 181 7.24 18.96 -1.31
N SER A 182 7.34 17.83 -0.61
CA SER A 182 7.90 17.72 0.74
C SER A 182 8.96 16.61 0.84
N LEU A 183 9.75 16.63 1.91
CA LEU A 183 10.72 15.56 2.18
C LEU A 183 10.01 14.21 2.36
N GLU A 184 8.86 14.23 3.01
CA GLU A 184 7.99 13.07 3.25
C GLU A 184 7.46 12.49 1.94
N ALA A 185 6.96 13.32 1.03
CA ALA A 185 6.50 12.88 -0.29
C ALA A 185 7.64 12.24 -1.10
N ASN A 186 8.83 12.84 -1.06
CA ASN A 186 10.02 12.29 -1.71
C ASN A 186 10.36 10.89 -1.18
N VAL A 187 10.38 10.73 0.15
CA VAL A 187 10.63 9.43 0.80
C VAL A 187 9.57 8.39 0.41
N VAL A 188 8.30 8.76 0.43
CA VAL A 188 7.21 7.84 0.08
C VAL A 188 7.26 7.46 -1.41
N LYS A 189 7.63 8.37 -2.33
CA LYS A 189 7.88 8.02 -3.74
C LYS A 189 9.02 7.04 -3.90
N ASP A 190 10.06 7.15 -3.09
CA ASP A 190 11.16 6.21 -3.11
C ASP A 190 10.74 4.82 -2.60
N PHE A 191 9.82 4.75 -1.63
CA PHE A 191 9.20 3.50 -1.23
C PHE A 191 8.38 2.88 -2.37
N ASP A 192 7.49 3.64 -3.00
CA ASP A 192 6.64 3.17 -4.10
C ASP A 192 7.48 2.64 -5.28
N LYS A 193 8.49 3.40 -5.73
CA LYS A 193 9.39 2.98 -6.81
C LYS A 193 10.14 1.69 -6.50
N LYS A 194 10.63 1.53 -5.26
CA LYS A 194 11.42 0.36 -4.87
C LYS A 194 10.54 -0.88 -4.73
N LEU A 195 9.35 -0.75 -4.13
CA LEU A 195 8.39 -1.84 -3.99
C LEU A 195 7.74 -2.25 -5.32
N GLY A 196 7.42 -1.29 -6.18
CA GLY A 196 6.85 -1.56 -7.50
C GLY A 196 7.81 -2.30 -8.45
N LYS A 197 9.11 -2.31 -8.13
CA LYS A 197 10.14 -3.03 -8.91
C LYS A 197 10.60 -4.33 -8.24
N TRP A 198 10.50 -4.44 -6.92
CA TRP A 198 11.07 -5.56 -6.18
C TRP A 198 10.05 -6.12 -5.17
N PRO A 199 9.58 -7.36 -5.37
CA PRO A 199 8.63 -7.98 -4.45
C PRO A 199 9.22 -8.32 -3.06
N SER A 200 10.53 -8.13 -2.85
CA SER A 200 11.22 -8.49 -1.61
C SER A 200 11.76 -7.26 -0.88
N ALA A 201 11.44 -7.16 0.41
CA ALA A 201 11.95 -6.13 1.33
C ALA A 201 13.49 -6.13 1.47
N THR A 202 14.16 -7.19 1.03
CA THR A 202 15.62 -7.36 1.08
C THR A 202 16.38 -6.18 0.44
N PHE A 203 15.86 -5.60 -0.65
CA PHE A 203 16.53 -4.50 -1.36
C PHE A 203 16.60 -3.21 -0.52
N LEU A 204 15.57 -2.94 0.28
CA LEU A 204 15.50 -1.71 1.08
C LEU A 204 16.43 -1.75 2.28
N ILE A 205 16.55 -2.92 2.92
CA ILE A 205 17.51 -3.16 4.01
C ILE A 205 18.94 -2.94 3.53
N LEU A 206 19.26 -3.37 2.30
CA LEU A 206 20.57 -3.13 1.68
C LEU A 206 20.82 -1.66 1.36
N SER A 207 19.77 -0.89 1.06
CA SER A 207 19.88 0.55 0.79
C SER A 207 20.04 1.43 2.05
N GLY A 208 20.12 0.84 3.24
CA GLY A 208 20.38 1.56 4.50
C GLY A 208 19.18 2.32 5.07
N PHE A 209 18.00 2.22 4.45
CA PHE A 209 16.81 2.96 4.91
C PHE A 209 16.28 2.51 6.29
N PHE A 210 16.67 1.30 6.70
CA PHE A 210 16.29 0.66 7.97
C PHE A 210 17.50 0.38 8.87
N ARG A 211 18.67 0.97 8.58
CA ARG A 211 19.88 0.88 9.40
C ARG A 211 20.15 2.21 10.06
#